data_AF-A0A9D5UIV2-F1
#
_entry.id   AF-A0A9D5UIV2-F1
#
_cell.length_a   1.000
_cell.length_b   1.000
_cell.length_c   1.000
_cell.angle_alpha   90.00
_cell.angle_beta   90.00
_cell.angle_gamma   90.00
#
_symmetry.space_group_name_H-M   'P 1'
#
loop_
_entity.id
_entity.type
_entity.pdbx_description
1 polymer ?
#
loop_
_entity_poly.entity_id
_entity_poly.type
_entity_poly.pdbx_seq_one_letter_code
_entity_poly.pdbx_strand_id
1 'polypeptide(L)' 'MKALIQRVISSSVTVEHQIIGSIQHGLVVFLGVERSDDKLQLKFRSSFSTIIMDILP' A
#
# COMPACT_ATOMS: atom_id res chain seq x y z
N MET A 1 -11.79 -6.77 -4.55
CA MET A 1 -10.49 -6.23 -4.16
C MET A 1 -9.72 -5.94 -5.43
N LYS A 2 -9.13 -4.76 -5.56
CA LYS A 2 -8.29 -4.39 -6.70
C LYS A 2 -6.98 -3.83 -6.17
N ALA A 3 -5.87 -4.16 -6.84
CA ALA A 3 -4.56 -3.63 -6.50
C ALA A 3 -3.88 -3.03 -7.73
N LEU A 4 -3.28 -1.85 -7.59
CA LEU A 4 -2.38 -1.26 -8.57
C LEU A 4 -0.96 -1.32 -8.01
N ILE A 5 -0.10 -2.05 -8.71
CA ILE A 5 1.30 -2.24 -8.31
C ILE A 5 2.19 -1.33 -9.17
N GLN A 6 3.08 -0.59 -8.52
CA GLN A 6 4.07 0.26 -9.19
C GLN A 6 5.47 -0.11 -8.71
N ARG A 7 6.38 -0.38 -9.67
CA ARG A 7 7.80 -0.52 -9.38
C ARG A 7 8.44 0.86 -9.28
N VAL A 8 9.14 1.11 -8.18
CA VAL A 8 9.72 2.43 -7.87
C VAL A 8 11.18 2.30 -7.47
N ILE A 9 11.96 3.35 -7.72
CA ILE A 9 13.32 3.50 -7.19
C ILE A 9 13.27 4.07 -5.76
N SER A 10 12.23 4.82 -5.43
CA SER A 10 11.92 5.30 -4.09
C SER A 10 10.44 5.71 -3.98
N SER A 11 9.89 5.70 -2.77
CA SER A 11 8.56 6.24 -2.46
C SER A 11 8.42 6.58 -0.97
N SER A 12 7.51 7.48 -0.63
CA SER A 12 7.23 7.89 0.75
C SER A 12 5.77 8.27 0.96
N VAL A 13 5.30 8.12 2.21
CA VAL A 13 4.00 8.62 2.67
C VAL A 13 4.21 9.70 3.73
N THR A 14 3.52 10.81 3.54
CA THR A 14 3.60 11.99 4.39
C THR A 14 2.21 12.33 4.94
N VAL A 15 2.12 12.53 6.25
CA VAL A 15 0.91 13.00 6.95
C VAL A 15 1.31 14.21 7.78
N GLU A 16 0.55 15.30 7.71
CA GLU A 16 0.87 16.56 8.43
C GLU A 16 2.32 17.05 8.23
N HIS A 17 2.84 16.93 7.00
CA HIS A 17 4.23 17.26 6.63
C HIS A 17 5.32 16.37 7.26
N GLN A 18 4.94 15.30 7.98
CA GLN A 18 5.88 14.32 8.51
C GLN A 18 5.87 13.04 7.67
N ILE A 19 7.06 12.57 7.28
CA ILE A 19 7.20 11.28 6.61
C ILE A 19 6.96 10.16 7.64
N ILE A 20 5.89 9.40 7.44
CA ILE A 20 5.51 8.29 8.32
C ILE A 20 5.97 6.92 7.78
N GLY A 21 6.40 6.87 6.52
CA GLY A 21 6.93 5.67 5.90
C GLY A 21 7.65 5.98 4.60
N SER A 22 8.73 5.26 4.32
CA SER A 22 9.47 5.39 3.06
C SER A 22 10.13 4.09 2.66
N ILE A 23 10.28 3.88 1.36
CA ILE A 23 11.03 2.78 0.78
C ILE A 23 11.99 3.32 -0.28
N GLN A 24 13.08 2.59 -0.53
CA GLN A 24 13.94 2.81 -1.68
C GLN A 24 13.44 1.95 -2.85
N HIS A 25 14.30 1.16 -3.47
CA HIS A 25 13.92 0.36 -4.62
C HIS A 25 12.95 -0.76 -4.23
N GLY A 26 11.79 -0.82 -4.85
CA GLY A 26 10.77 -1.80 -4.48
C GLY A 26 9.45 -1.63 -5.22
N LEU A 27 8.38 -2.04 -4.56
CA LEU A 27 7.02 -1.97 -5.09
C LEU A 27 6.13 -1.15 -4.15
N VAL A 28 5.38 -0.22 -4.71
CA VAL A 28 4.25 0.44 -4.07
C VAL A 28 2.98 -0.29 -4.49
N VAL A 29 2.07 -0.51 -3.55
CA VAL A 29 0.79 -1.17 -3.79
C VAL A 29 -0.32 -0.25 -3.34
N PHE A 30 -1.10 0.27 -4.28
CA PHE A 30 -2.38 0.92 -3.97
C PHE A 30 -3.45 -0.15 -3.91
N LEU A 31 -4.12 -0.27 -2.76
CA LEU A 31 -5.15 -1.27 -2.52
C LEU A 31 -6.52 -0.59 -2.46
N GLY A 32 -7.42 -1.00 -3.35
CA GLY A 32 -8.83 -0.63 -3.30
C GLY A 32 -9.67 -1.79 -2.77
N VAL A 33 -10.35 -1.58 -1.64
CA VAL A 33 -11.25 -2.54 -1.01
C VAL A 33 -12.70 -2.07 -1.19
N GLU A 34 -13.55 -2.92 -1.74
CA GLU A 34 -14.99 -2.68 -1.91
C GLU A 34 -15.77 -3.32 -0.75
N ARG A 35 -16.98 -2.83 -0.42
CA ARG A 35 -17.78 -3.35 0.71
C ARG A 35 -18.14 -4.84 0.60
N SER A 36 -18.20 -5.35 -0.62
CA SER A 36 -18.45 -6.77 -0.92
C SER A 36 -17.19 -7.62 -0.83
N ASP A 37 -16.03 -7.04 -0.51
CA ASP A 37 -14.79 -7.80 -0.37
C ASP A 37 -14.76 -8.53 0.98
N ASP A 38 -14.73 -9.86 0.88
CA ASP A 38 -14.73 -10.74 2.04
C ASP A 38 -13.39 -10.71 2.78
N LYS A 39 -13.43 -10.80 4.13
CA LYS A 39 -12.24 -10.74 5.01
C LYS A 39 -11.19 -11.82 4.68
N LEU A 40 -11.61 -12.90 4.01
CA LEU A 40 -10.77 -14.05 3.66
C LEU A 40 -9.74 -13.75 2.54
N GLN A 41 -9.85 -12.65 1.81
CA GLN A 41 -8.86 -12.31 0.77
C GLN A 41 -7.58 -11.65 1.31
N LEU A 42 -7.53 -11.27 2.59
CA LEU A 42 -6.40 -10.57 3.17
C LEU A 42 -5.29 -11.55 3.61
N LYS A 43 -4.68 -12.26 2.66
CA LYS A 43 -3.45 -13.04 2.90
C LYS A 43 -2.27 -12.43 2.15
N PHE A 44 -1.96 -11.18 2.49
CA PHE A 44 -0.70 -10.55 2.09
C PHE A 44 0.45 -11.25 2.83
N ARG A 45 1.18 -12.11 2.13
CA ARG A 45 2.39 -12.76 2.65
C ARG A 45 3.53 -11.73 2.66
N SER A 46 3.80 -11.21 3.84
CA SER A 46 4.81 -10.21 4.15
C SER A 46 6.22 -10.71 3.83
N SER A 47 6.79 -10.24 2.72
CA SER A 47 8.26 -10.16 2.51
C SER A 47 8.68 -8.91 1.74
N PHE A 48 7.79 -7.93 1.60
CA PHE A 48 8.10 -6.69 0.91
C PHE A 48 7.69 -5.54 1.82
N SER A 49 8.57 -4.56 2.00
CA SER A 49 8.24 -3.31 2.69
C SER A 49 7.16 -2.58 1.88
N THR A 50 5.90 -2.91 2.12
CA THR A 50 4.77 -2.33 1.40
C THR A 50 4.19 -1.23 2.26
N ILE A 51 4.27 0.01 1.76
CA ILE A 51 3.51 1.10 2.34
C ILE A 51 2.10 1.02 1.74
N ILE A 52 1.11 0.71 2.57
CA ILE A 52 -0.30 0.73 2.18
C ILE A 52 -0.77 2.17 2.34
N MET A 53 -1.05 2.86 1.23
CA MET A 53 -1.84 4.08 1.25
C MET A 53 -3.31 3.66 1.23
N ASP A 54 -3.94 3.63 2.41
CA ASP A 54 -5.40 3.60 2.50
C ASP A 54 -5.93 4.95 2.01
N ILE A 55 -6.52 4.96 0.82
CA ILE A 55 -7.33 6.09 0.34
C ILE A 55 -8.77 5.69 0.65
N LEU A 56 -9.15 5.82 1.91
CA LEU A 56 -10.55 5.84 2.34
C LEU A 56 -10.82 7.20 2.98
N PRO A 57 -11.91 7.90 2.65
CA PRO A 57 -12.43 8.95 3.53
C PRO A 57 -12.90 8.36 4.87
#